data_AF-A0A6P8XDK3-F1
#
_entry.id   AF-A0A6P8XDK3-F1
#
_cell.length_a   1.000
_cell.length_b   1.000
_cell.length_c   1.000
_cell.angle_alpha   90.00
_cell.angle_beta   90.00
_cell.angle_gamma   90.00
#
_symmetry.space_group_name_H-M   'P 1'
#
loop_
_entity.id
_entity.type
_entity.pdbx_description
1 polymer ?
#
loop_
_entity_poly.entity_id
_entity_poly.type
_entity_poly.pdbx_seq_one_letter_code
_entity_poly.pdbx_strand_id
1 'polypeptide(L)'
;MHRNHYNNVQLDGLATNLMRQMPESSLHQKDAGGNEQQLPMWPSERIPPGGSGAFHAPKVEYSKETADLLKLLMKESKMSMMVRKQIDESLRNGEPLPLPKPPRPNTNNDLDKETQAILERARNAKRKNLRQIEASGAYEKSYFRPKPDNRMVGDKAKARLQFTMAGIDLPDPAVKPLRRPREDRLVTEADIINELLDQINERADWLAEMEALGQGKKYAEIHDQISERLHRIRTLETKMKMKAQGGYRFVD
;
A
#
# COMPACT_ATOMS: atom_id res chain seq x y z
N MET A 1 -15.70 20.15 -0.80
CA MET A 1 -16.29 20.49 0.50
C MET A 1 -16.95 19.25 1.07
N HIS A 2 -16.31 18.56 2.02
CA HIS A 2 -16.88 17.34 2.63
C HIS A 2 -16.99 17.56 4.13
N ARG A 3 -18.23 17.68 4.62
CA ARG A 3 -18.57 17.83 6.04
C ARG A 3 -18.96 16.46 6.59
N ASN A 4 -18.13 15.90 7.46
CA ASN A 4 -18.49 14.72 8.23
C ASN A 4 -19.39 15.15 9.40
N HIS A 5 -20.57 14.56 9.47
CA HIS A 5 -21.50 14.70 10.58
C HIS A 5 -21.05 13.76 11.70
N TYR A 6 -20.85 14.29 12.90
CA TYR A 6 -20.72 13.48 14.11
C TYR A 6 -22.04 13.51 14.87
N ASN A 7 -22.54 12.32 15.20
CA ASN A 7 -23.67 12.12 16.11
C ASN A 7 -23.21 12.38 17.55
N ASN A 8 -23.90 13.27 18.25
CA ASN A 8 -23.81 13.40 19.70
C ASN A 8 -24.79 12.42 20.35
N VAL A 9 -24.31 11.58 21.26
CA VAL A 9 -25.15 10.86 22.22
C VAL A 9 -24.80 11.39 23.60
N GLN A 10 -25.73 12.13 24.18
CA GLN A 10 -25.74 12.52 25.59
C GLN A 10 -26.01 11.28 26.45
N LEU A 11 -25.30 11.15 27.56
CA LEU A 11 -25.73 10.32 28.67
C LEU A 11 -25.63 11.15 29.95
N ASP A 12 -26.79 11.59 30.41
CA ASP A 12 -27.03 12.16 31.72
C ASP A 12 -27.11 11.06 32.79
N GLY A 13 -26.57 11.38 33.97
CA GLY A 13 -27.11 10.95 35.27
C GLY A 13 -26.78 9.53 35.75
N LEU A 14 -26.15 9.45 36.93
CA LEU A 14 -26.74 8.87 38.14
C LEU A 14 -25.82 9.11 39.35
N ALA A 15 -26.41 9.67 40.40
CA ALA A 15 -25.81 9.90 41.71
C ALA A 15 -25.76 8.61 42.55
N THR A 16 -24.89 8.53 43.57
CA THR A 16 -25.26 8.48 45.00
C THR A 16 -24.12 8.03 45.92
N ASN A 17 -23.89 8.83 46.95
CA ASN A 17 -23.45 8.57 48.33
C ASN A 17 -22.87 7.20 48.73
N LEU A 18 -21.73 7.23 49.45
CA LEU A 18 -21.57 6.43 50.66
C LEU A 18 -20.63 7.08 51.72
N MET A 19 -21.16 7.10 52.95
CA MET A 19 -20.63 7.40 54.30
C MET A 19 -19.13 7.18 54.57
N ARG A 20 -18.44 8.10 55.28
CA ARG A 20 -18.42 8.38 56.76
C ARG A 20 -17.67 7.31 57.57
N GLN A 21 -16.52 7.68 58.14
CA GLN A 21 -16.23 7.57 59.59
C GLN A 21 -14.83 8.10 59.93
N MET A 22 -14.78 9.07 60.86
CA MET A 22 -13.67 9.28 61.79
C MET A 22 -13.83 8.31 62.97
N PRO A 23 -12.76 8.05 63.73
CA PRO A 23 -12.80 8.56 65.10
C PRO A 23 -11.47 9.15 65.61
N GLU A 24 -11.65 9.80 66.75
CA GLU A 24 -10.82 10.68 67.55
C GLU A 24 -9.66 10.02 68.31
N SER A 25 -8.68 10.85 68.72
CA SER A 25 -7.98 10.89 70.03
C SER A 25 -6.61 11.58 69.82
N SER A 26 -5.99 12.33 70.73
CA SER A 26 -6.33 12.88 72.05
C SER A 26 -5.23 13.90 72.41
N LEU A 27 -5.59 14.87 73.25
CA LEU A 27 -4.79 15.91 73.90
C LEU A 27 -3.35 15.55 74.34
N HIS A 28 -2.42 16.49 74.17
CA HIS A 28 -1.63 17.04 75.30
C HIS A 28 -1.03 18.42 74.98
N GLN A 29 -1.13 19.30 75.97
CA GLN A 29 -0.65 20.69 76.01
C GLN A 29 0.51 20.75 77.02
N LYS A 30 1.55 21.56 76.76
CA LYS A 30 2.27 22.39 77.75
C LYS A 30 3.42 23.22 77.13
N ASP A 31 3.21 24.53 77.19
CA ASP A 31 4.05 25.60 77.76
C ASP A 31 5.52 25.83 77.32
N ALA A 32 5.64 26.89 76.52
CA ALA A 32 6.47 28.11 76.68
C ALA A 32 7.83 28.08 77.41
N GLY A 33 8.86 28.50 76.68
CA GLY A 33 9.99 29.30 77.21
C GLY A 33 11.34 29.01 76.55
N GLY A 34 11.90 29.99 75.83
CA GLY A 34 13.32 30.01 75.45
C GLY A 34 13.59 30.15 73.95
N ASN A 35 14.03 31.33 73.55
CA ASN A 35 14.36 31.71 72.18
C ASN A 35 15.78 31.21 71.83
N GLU A 36 15.88 29.99 71.33
CA GLU A 36 17.09 29.47 70.66
C GLU A 36 16.70 28.97 69.28
N GLN A 37 17.38 29.45 68.25
CA GLN A 37 17.14 29.10 66.85
C GLN A 37 17.55 27.64 66.62
N GLN A 38 16.67 26.69 66.97
CA GLN A 38 16.82 25.30 66.58
C GLN A 38 16.39 25.16 65.12
N LEU A 39 17.34 24.79 64.27
CA LEU A 39 17.07 24.37 62.89
C LEU A 39 16.02 23.24 62.91
N PRO A 40 15.02 23.26 62.02
CA PRO A 40 13.98 22.23 62.01
C PRO A 40 14.63 20.87 61.80
N MET A 41 14.54 19.99 62.80
CA MET A 41 15.00 18.63 62.66
C MET A 41 14.13 17.92 61.62
N TRP A 42 14.80 17.44 60.58
CA TRP A 42 14.20 16.65 59.52
C TRP A 42 14.15 15.18 59.97
N PRO A 43 13.06 14.43 59.70
CA PRO A 43 11.77 14.81 59.08
C PRO A 43 10.69 15.23 60.10
N SER A 44 9.73 16.08 59.68
CA SER A 44 8.66 16.61 60.55
C SER A 44 7.47 15.66 60.75
N GLU A 45 6.88 15.65 61.95
CA GLU A 45 5.68 14.87 62.33
C GLU A 45 4.44 15.12 61.46
N ARG A 46 4.41 16.26 60.75
CA ARG A 46 3.27 16.67 59.92
C ARG A 46 3.33 16.11 58.49
N ILE A 47 4.37 15.33 58.17
CA ILE A 47 4.51 14.59 56.92
C ILE A 47 4.27 13.11 57.28
N PRO A 48 3.20 12.46 56.78
CA PRO A 48 3.03 11.03 57.02
C PRO A 48 4.26 10.29 56.48
N PRO A 49 4.76 9.23 57.17
CA PRO A 49 5.94 8.49 56.75
C PRO A 49 5.62 7.76 55.43
N GLY A 50 5.87 8.45 54.33
CA GLY A 50 5.42 8.03 53.00
C GLY A 50 5.22 9.19 52.02
N GLY A 51 6.17 10.12 51.95
CA GLY A 51 6.40 11.00 50.78
C GLY A 51 5.17 11.53 50.01
N SER A 52 4.28 12.26 50.67
CA SER A 52 3.12 12.89 50.03
C SER A 52 3.48 14.27 49.46
N GLY A 53 4.20 14.30 48.34
CA GLY A 53 4.31 15.48 47.47
C GLY A 53 3.24 15.47 46.38
N ALA A 54 2.85 16.63 45.83
CA ALA A 54 1.83 16.85 44.79
C ALA A 54 2.01 16.08 43.45
N PHE A 55 2.94 15.13 43.40
CA PHE A 55 3.33 14.32 42.24
C PHE A 55 3.26 12.81 42.50
N HIS A 56 2.76 12.37 43.67
CA HIS A 56 2.65 10.95 44.00
C HIS A 56 1.20 10.50 43.83
N ALA A 57 0.94 9.75 42.75
CA ALA A 57 -0.35 9.06 42.57
C ALA A 57 -0.54 8.00 43.67
N PRO A 58 -1.78 7.72 44.10
CA PRO A 58 -2.05 6.63 45.03
C PRO A 58 -1.57 5.32 44.41
N LYS A 59 -0.65 4.63 45.10
CA LYS A 59 -0.21 3.29 44.67
C LYS A 59 -1.36 2.33 44.89
N VAL A 60 -1.85 1.72 43.81
CA VAL A 60 -2.86 0.68 43.88
C VAL A 60 -2.17 -0.65 44.10
N GLU A 61 -2.50 -1.35 45.18
CA GLU A 61 -2.02 -2.70 45.43
C GLU A 61 -3.00 -3.71 44.82
N TYR A 62 -2.54 -4.46 43.81
CA TYR A 62 -3.30 -5.55 43.22
C TYR A 62 -3.09 -6.86 44.01
N SER A 63 -4.07 -7.76 43.94
CA SER A 63 -3.90 -9.13 44.44
C SER A 63 -2.69 -9.81 43.78
N LYS A 64 -2.01 -10.69 44.53
CA LYS A 64 -0.87 -11.45 44.01
C LYS A 64 -1.26 -12.28 42.79
N GLU A 65 -2.46 -12.86 42.81
CA GLU A 65 -3.01 -13.66 41.71
C GLU A 65 -3.20 -12.83 40.43
N THR A 66 -3.69 -11.59 40.55
CA THR A 66 -3.90 -10.70 39.39
C THR A 66 -2.58 -10.17 38.84
N ALA A 67 -1.61 -9.88 39.72
CA ALA A 67 -0.26 -9.49 39.30
C ALA A 67 0.46 -10.62 38.54
N ASP A 68 0.35 -11.86 39.01
CA ASP A 68 0.95 -13.03 38.36
C ASP A 68 0.28 -13.35 37.02
N LEU A 69 -1.06 -13.22 36.94
CA LEU A 69 -1.81 -13.35 35.69
C LEU A 69 -1.36 -12.32 34.65
N LEU A 70 -1.27 -11.04 35.03
CA LEU A 70 -0.80 -9.97 34.13
C LEU A 70 0.62 -10.24 33.64
N LYS A 71 1.50 -10.71 34.52
CA LYS A 71 2.88 -11.07 34.17
C LYS A 71 2.94 -12.26 33.20
N LEU A 72 2.05 -13.24 33.34
CA LEU A 72 1.92 -14.38 32.43
C LEU A 72 1.42 -13.92 31.06
N LEU A 73 0.37 -13.10 31.02
CA LEU A 73 -0.15 -12.48 29.79
C LEU A 73 0.91 -11.62 29.08
N MET A 74 1.72 -10.88 29.83
CA MET A 74 2.84 -10.08 29.27
C MET A 74 3.94 -10.95 28.65
N LYS A 75 4.15 -12.17 29.18
CA LYS A 75 5.11 -13.14 28.63
C LYS A 75 4.56 -13.82 27.39
N GLU A 76 3.31 -14.27 27.44
CA GLU A 76 2.65 -14.98 26.33
C GLU A 76 2.46 -14.07 25.10
N SER A 77 2.14 -12.79 25.31
CA SER A 77 1.98 -11.79 24.25
C SER A 77 3.28 -11.33 23.59
N LYS A 78 4.46 -11.78 24.06
CA LYS A 78 5.80 -11.44 23.51
C LYS A 78 6.00 -9.92 23.26
N MET A 79 5.44 -9.06 24.11
CA MET A 79 5.54 -7.61 23.95
C MET A 79 6.99 -7.08 23.99
N SER A 80 7.24 -5.88 23.47
CA SER A 80 8.52 -5.19 23.61
C SER A 80 8.78 -4.76 25.07
N MET A 81 10.06 -4.68 25.48
CA MET A 81 10.45 -4.20 26.81
C MET A 81 9.88 -2.81 27.15
N MET A 82 9.74 -1.95 26.15
CA MET A 82 9.17 -0.61 26.32
C MET A 82 7.69 -0.67 26.69
N VAL A 83 6.93 -1.56 26.05
CA VAL A 83 5.51 -1.77 26.35
C VAL A 83 5.34 -2.41 27.73
N ARG A 84 6.20 -3.36 28.10
CA ARG A 84 6.20 -3.95 29.44
C ARG A 84 6.37 -2.89 30.53
N LYS A 85 7.36 -2.01 30.37
CA LYS A 85 7.60 -0.90 31.32
C LYS A 85 6.42 0.04 31.42
N GLN A 86 5.79 0.38 30.29
CA GLN A 86 4.62 1.26 30.28
C GLN A 86 3.42 0.62 31.02
N ILE A 87 3.21 -0.68 30.85
CA ILE A 87 2.17 -1.43 31.58
C ILE A 87 2.50 -1.47 33.08
N ASP A 88 3.73 -1.79 33.45
CA ASP A 88 4.17 -1.84 34.85
C ASP A 88 4.01 -0.46 35.54
N GLU A 89 4.26 0.63 34.81
CA GLU A 89 4.06 1.99 35.28
C GLU A 89 2.57 2.33 35.47
N SER A 90 1.72 1.98 34.50
CA SER A 90 0.26 2.16 34.64
C SER A 90 -0.29 1.36 35.84
N LEU A 91 0.20 0.15 36.07
CA LEU A 91 -0.17 -0.68 37.22
C LEU A 91 0.28 -0.02 38.55
N ARG A 92 1.51 0.50 38.62
CA ARG A 92 2.00 1.16 39.85
C ARG A 92 1.22 2.43 40.20
N ASN A 93 0.77 3.15 39.18
CA ASN A 93 0.07 4.43 39.33
C ASN A 93 -1.46 4.28 39.40
N GLY A 94 -2.00 3.08 39.18
CA GLY A 94 -3.44 2.83 39.13
C GLY A 94 -4.13 3.42 37.88
N GLU A 95 -3.38 3.69 36.83
CA GLU A 95 -3.90 4.24 35.57
C GLU A 95 -4.42 3.11 34.65
N PRO A 96 -5.40 3.40 33.77
CA PRO A 96 -5.87 2.42 32.80
C PRO A 96 -4.76 2.01 31.83
N LEU A 97 -4.81 0.76 31.35
CA LEU A 97 -3.83 0.24 30.40
C LEU A 97 -3.80 1.06 29.09
N PRO A 98 -2.62 1.27 28.49
CA PRO A 98 -2.50 2.08 27.29
C PRO A 98 -3.24 1.44 26.11
N LEU A 99 -4.04 2.25 25.40
CA LEU A 99 -4.73 1.79 24.20
C LEU A 99 -3.72 1.42 23.09
N PRO A 100 -4.00 0.35 22.31
CA PRO A 100 -3.16 -0.02 21.19
C PRO A 100 -3.14 1.13 20.16
N LYS A 101 -1.95 1.69 19.93
CA LYS A 101 -1.78 2.72 18.89
C LYS A 101 -2.04 2.09 17.52
N PRO A 102 -2.75 2.77 16.60
CA PRO A 102 -2.89 2.27 15.24
C PRO A 102 -1.49 2.08 14.62
N PRO A 103 -1.31 1.11 13.71
CA PRO A 103 -0.06 0.95 12.99
C PRO A 103 0.27 2.28 12.30
N ARG A 104 1.50 2.76 12.50
CA ARG A 104 1.93 4.00 11.84
C ARG A 104 1.89 3.76 10.33
N PRO A 105 1.24 4.64 9.54
CA PRO A 105 1.32 4.54 8.09
C PRO A 105 2.79 4.63 7.66
N ASN A 106 3.19 3.79 6.73
CA ASN A 106 4.56 3.79 6.21
C ASN A 106 4.76 4.99 5.27
N THR A 107 5.10 6.15 5.84
CA THR A 107 5.35 7.41 5.09
C THR A 107 6.74 7.49 4.47
N ASN A 108 7.55 6.43 4.56
CA ASN A 108 8.93 6.48 4.03
C ASN A 108 8.99 6.39 2.51
N ASN A 109 7.93 5.88 1.87
CA ASN A 109 7.80 5.79 0.41
C ASN A 109 6.72 6.73 -0.14
N ASP A 110 6.26 7.71 0.64
CA ASP A 110 5.34 8.72 0.12
C ASP A 110 6.11 9.62 -0.85
N LEU A 111 5.79 9.48 -2.14
CA LEU A 111 6.24 10.37 -3.22
C LEU A 111 5.95 11.84 -2.86
N ASP A 112 4.83 12.08 -2.17
CA ASP A 112 4.44 13.39 -1.68
C ASP A 112 5.45 13.95 -0.66
N LYS A 113 6.05 13.12 0.19
CA LYS A 113 7.01 13.59 1.20
C LYS A 113 8.34 14.03 0.57
N GLU A 114 8.85 13.28 -0.40
CA GLU A 114 10.07 13.65 -1.14
C GLU A 114 9.84 14.90 -1.99
N THR A 115 8.70 14.99 -2.68
CA THR A 115 8.33 16.17 -3.47
C THR A 115 8.15 17.41 -2.59
N GLN A 116 7.51 17.29 -1.42
CA GLN A 116 7.41 18.40 -0.47
C GLN A 116 8.78 18.84 0.06
N ALA A 117 9.70 17.91 0.35
CA ALA A 117 11.06 18.27 0.77
C ALA A 117 11.86 19.01 -0.33
N ILE A 118 11.67 18.62 -1.60
CA ILE A 118 12.25 19.33 -2.75
C ILE A 118 11.64 20.74 -2.86
N LEU A 119 10.32 20.86 -2.71
CA LEU A 119 9.61 22.14 -2.76
C LEU A 119 10.01 23.06 -1.60
N GLU A 120 10.18 22.54 -0.39
CA GLU A 120 10.68 23.31 0.76
C GLU A 120 12.11 23.80 0.56
N ARG A 121 12.99 22.94 0.01
CA ARG A 121 14.36 23.32 -0.35
C ARG A 121 14.36 24.42 -1.41
N ALA A 122 13.50 24.30 -2.42
CA ALA A 122 13.36 25.30 -3.48
C ALA A 122 12.79 26.62 -2.94
N ARG A 123 11.79 26.55 -2.05
CA ARG A 123 11.19 27.72 -1.40
C ARG A 123 12.19 28.48 -0.52
N ASN A 124 13.10 27.75 0.12
CA ASN A 124 14.16 28.32 0.95
C ASN A 124 15.42 28.69 0.15
N ALA A 125 15.48 28.38 -1.15
CA ALA A 125 16.60 28.72 -2.01
C ALA A 125 16.57 30.21 -2.38
N LYS A 126 17.28 31.02 -1.60
CA LYS A 126 17.54 32.42 -1.96
C LYS A 126 18.59 32.48 -3.08
N ARG A 127 18.43 33.44 -4.02
CA ARG A 127 19.45 33.73 -5.04
C ARG A 127 20.73 34.17 -4.33
N LYS A 128 21.86 33.51 -4.64
CA LYS A 128 23.19 33.88 -4.13
C LYS A 128 23.80 34.96 -5.02
N ASN A 129 24.51 35.91 -4.42
CA ASN A 129 25.30 36.89 -5.17
C ASN A 129 26.56 36.25 -5.77
N LEU A 130 27.15 36.85 -6.81
CA LEU A 130 28.35 36.32 -7.49
C LEU A 130 29.47 35.95 -6.50
N ARG A 131 29.81 36.87 -5.58
CA ARG A 131 30.81 36.64 -4.53
C ARG A 131 30.51 35.44 -3.63
N GLN A 132 29.24 35.15 -3.36
CA GLN A 132 28.84 33.98 -2.57
C GLN A 132 28.94 32.68 -3.37
N ILE A 133 28.72 32.74 -4.69
CA ILE A 133 28.87 31.60 -5.60
C ILE A 133 30.36 31.24 -5.71
N GLU A 134 31.21 32.24 -5.95
CA GLU A 134 32.67 32.08 -5.99
C GLU A 134 33.23 31.55 -4.67
N ALA A 135 32.85 32.17 -3.54
CA ALA A 135 33.28 31.71 -2.22
C ALA A 135 32.77 30.30 -1.86
N SER A 136 31.68 29.84 -2.48
CA SER A 136 31.19 28.47 -2.27
C SER A 136 31.96 27.40 -3.08
N GLY A 137 32.91 27.81 -3.92
CA GLY A 137 33.69 26.89 -4.76
C GLY A 137 32.87 26.24 -5.87
N ALA A 138 31.70 26.80 -6.23
CA ALA A 138 30.79 26.18 -7.21
C ALA A 138 31.42 26.05 -8.62
N TYR A 139 32.39 26.91 -8.95
CA TYR A 139 33.12 26.87 -10.21
C TYR A 139 34.36 25.96 -10.17
N GLU A 140 34.77 25.52 -8.99
CA GLU A 140 35.90 24.60 -8.85
C GLU A 140 35.45 23.19 -9.28
N LYS A 141 35.93 22.75 -10.45
CA LYS A 141 35.61 21.43 -10.96
C LYS A 141 36.43 20.39 -10.22
N SER A 142 35.79 19.64 -9.33
CA SER A 142 36.44 18.52 -8.66
C SER A 142 36.78 17.42 -9.68
N TYR A 143 37.88 16.71 -9.42
CA TYR A 143 38.19 15.50 -10.17
C TYR A 143 37.03 14.50 -10.05
N PHE A 144 36.65 13.89 -11.16
CA PHE A 144 35.62 12.86 -11.15
C PHE A 144 36.03 11.74 -10.20
N ARG A 145 35.21 11.52 -9.17
CA ARG A 145 35.33 10.37 -8.27
C ARG A 145 34.12 9.49 -8.51
N PRO A 146 34.28 8.26 -9.03
CA PRO A 146 33.18 7.33 -9.10
C PRO A 146 32.63 7.12 -7.70
N LYS A 147 31.31 6.97 -7.58
CA LYS A 147 30.70 6.62 -6.30
C LYS A 147 31.32 5.31 -5.82
N PRO A 148 31.65 5.17 -4.53
CA PRO A 148 32.08 3.90 -3.97
C PRO A 148 30.91 2.94 -4.03
N ASP A 149 30.77 2.22 -5.13
CA ASP A 149 29.82 1.13 -5.28
C ASP A 149 30.55 -0.16 -4.93
N ASN A 150 30.13 -0.83 -3.87
CA ASN A 150 30.73 -2.10 -3.43
C ASN A 150 30.27 -3.28 -4.31
N ARG A 151 29.53 -2.98 -5.39
CA ARG A 151 29.03 -3.96 -6.33
C ARG A 151 30.09 -4.29 -7.38
N MET A 152 30.42 -5.58 -7.50
CA MET A 152 31.23 -6.07 -8.61
C MET A 152 30.57 -5.70 -9.95
N VAL A 153 31.36 -5.10 -10.85
CA VAL A 153 30.91 -4.74 -12.19
C VAL A 153 30.64 -6.03 -12.95
N GLY A 154 29.37 -6.33 -13.23
CA GLY A 154 28.97 -7.53 -13.96
C GLY A 154 29.45 -7.49 -15.42
N ASP A 155 29.59 -8.67 -16.04
CA ASP A 155 30.18 -8.78 -17.38
C ASP A 155 29.40 -8.02 -18.47
N LYS A 156 28.08 -7.85 -18.29
CA LYS A 156 27.25 -6.99 -19.16
C LYS A 156 27.69 -5.52 -19.13
N ALA A 157 28.06 -5.01 -17.95
CA ALA A 157 28.52 -3.63 -17.80
C ALA A 157 29.92 -3.44 -18.39
N LYS A 158 30.80 -4.45 -18.25
CA LYS A 158 32.12 -4.46 -18.90
C LYS A 158 31.99 -4.46 -20.43
N ALA A 159 31.14 -5.33 -20.97
CA ALA A 159 30.89 -5.40 -22.42
C ALA A 159 30.36 -4.07 -22.94
N ARG A 160 29.40 -3.45 -22.25
CA ARG A 160 28.92 -2.10 -22.62
C ARG A 160 30.03 -1.07 -22.64
N LEU A 161 30.84 -1.00 -21.57
CA LEU A 161 31.96 -0.08 -21.49
C LEU A 161 32.94 -0.32 -22.65
N GLN A 162 33.23 -1.57 -22.99
CA GLN A 162 34.09 -1.94 -24.11
C GLN A 162 33.53 -1.43 -25.44
N PHE A 163 32.23 -1.63 -25.71
CA PHE A 163 31.58 -1.13 -26.93
C PHE A 163 31.59 0.40 -26.98
N THR A 164 31.24 1.08 -25.89
CA THR A 164 31.26 2.55 -25.82
C THR A 164 32.67 3.11 -26.03
N MET A 165 33.70 2.50 -25.43
CA MET A 165 35.10 2.90 -25.64
C MET A 165 35.58 2.63 -27.08
N ALA A 166 35.03 1.61 -27.74
CA ALA A 166 35.26 1.35 -29.15
C ALA A 166 34.48 2.28 -30.10
N GLY A 167 33.64 3.19 -29.56
CA GLY A 167 32.80 4.09 -30.35
C GLY A 167 31.59 3.41 -30.98
N ILE A 168 31.18 2.24 -30.49
CA ILE A 168 30.02 1.50 -30.96
C ILE A 168 28.86 1.77 -29.99
N ASP A 169 27.84 2.47 -30.47
CA ASP A 169 26.63 2.75 -29.70
C ASP A 169 25.73 1.51 -29.69
N LEU A 170 25.70 0.82 -28.55
CA LEU A 170 24.73 -0.24 -28.32
C LEU A 170 23.35 0.36 -28.05
N PRO A 171 22.27 -0.15 -28.68
CA PRO A 171 20.93 0.27 -28.34
C PRO A 171 20.65 -0.01 -26.86
N ASP A 172 19.98 0.94 -26.20
CA ASP A 172 19.66 0.84 -24.78
C ASP A 172 18.84 -0.45 -24.54
N PRO A 173 19.28 -1.37 -23.67
CA PRO A 173 18.52 -2.57 -23.31
C PRO A 173 17.08 -2.29 -22.85
N ALA A 174 16.80 -1.10 -22.33
CA ALA A 174 15.48 -0.71 -21.84
C ALA A 174 14.52 -0.45 -23.00
N VAL A 175 15.04 -0.09 -24.17
CA VAL A 175 14.27 0.07 -25.39
C VAL A 175 14.01 -1.32 -25.96
N LYS A 176 12.84 -1.86 -25.65
CA LYS A 176 12.37 -3.10 -26.28
C LYS A 176 12.24 -2.83 -27.79
N PRO A 177 12.79 -3.71 -28.65
CA PRO A 177 12.57 -3.55 -30.09
C PRO A 177 11.07 -3.58 -30.36
N LEU A 178 10.60 -2.65 -31.19
CA LEU A 178 9.20 -2.61 -31.60
C LEU A 178 8.88 -3.98 -32.22
N ARG A 179 7.90 -4.70 -31.67
CA ARG A 179 7.43 -5.93 -32.30
C ARG A 179 6.94 -5.56 -33.69
N ARG A 180 7.52 -6.17 -34.72
CA ARG A 180 6.98 -6.06 -36.08
C ARG A 180 5.51 -6.49 -35.99
N PRO A 181 4.55 -5.70 -36.50
CA PRO A 181 3.17 -6.13 -36.55
C PRO A 181 3.13 -7.45 -37.32
N ARG A 182 2.44 -8.44 -36.77
CA ARG A 182 2.17 -9.68 -37.48
C ARG A 182 1.33 -9.30 -38.68
N GLU A 183 1.83 -9.54 -39.89
CA GLU A 183 1.01 -9.46 -41.10
C GLU A 183 0.04 -10.65 -41.06
N ASP A 184 -1.04 -10.50 -40.31
CA ASP A 184 -2.18 -11.40 -40.45
C ASP A 184 -2.70 -11.13 -41.87
N ARG A 185 -2.44 -12.09 -42.77
CA ARG A 185 -2.95 -12.08 -44.14
C ARG A 185 -4.46 -11.88 -44.02
N LEU A 186 -4.95 -10.69 -44.35
CA LEU A 186 -6.35 -10.31 -44.19
C LEU A 186 -7.16 -11.13 -45.19
N VAL A 187 -7.58 -12.33 -44.79
CA VAL A 187 -8.52 -13.14 -45.57
C VAL A 187 -9.78 -12.31 -45.75
N THR A 188 -10.06 -11.93 -46.99
CA THR A 188 -11.20 -11.07 -47.28
C THR A 188 -12.47 -11.90 -47.32
N GLU A 189 -13.62 -11.26 -47.11
CA GLU A 189 -14.92 -11.94 -47.19
C GLU A 189 -15.16 -12.54 -48.59
N ALA A 190 -14.54 -11.97 -49.63
CA ALA A 190 -14.56 -12.50 -51.00
C ALA A 190 -13.75 -13.80 -51.12
N ASP A 191 -12.59 -13.90 -50.47
CA ASP A 191 -11.77 -15.12 -50.47
C ASP A 191 -12.52 -16.29 -49.83
N ILE A 192 -13.27 -16.02 -48.76
CA ILE A 192 -14.11 -17.03 -48.08
C ILE A 192 -15.26 -17.49 -48.99
N ILE A 193 -15.88 -16.57 -49.73
CA ILE A 193 -16.95 -16.93 -50.68
C ILE A 193 -16.41 -17.83 -51.79
N ASN A 194 -15.24 -17.53 -52.34
CA ASN A 194 -14.62 -18.37 -53.37
C ASN A 194 -14.33 -19.78 -52.84
N GLU A 195 -13.76 -19.90 -51.64
CA GLU A 195 -13.52 -21.22 -51.01
C GLU A 195 -14.83 -22.01 -50.83
N LEU A 196 -15.92 -21.34 -50.41
CA LEU A 196 -17.22 -22.00 -50.26
C LEU A 196 -17.82 -22.45 -51.61
N LEU A 197 -17.59 -21.71 -52.69
CA LEU A 197 -18.00 -22.12 -54.03
C LEU A 197 -17.23 -23.34 -54.51
N ASP A 198 -15.92 -23.37 -54.28
CA ASP A 198 -15.09 -24.54 -54.60
C ASP A 198 -15.56 -25.78 -53.84
N GLN A 199 -15.83 -25.65 -52.54
CA GLN A 199 -16.39 -26.75 -51.73
C GLN A 199 -17.76 -27.22 -52.23
N ILE A 200 -18.62 -26.32 -52.73
CA ILE A 200 -19.92 -26.70 -53.30
C ILE A 200 -19.71 -27.50 -54.58
N ASN A 201 -18.81 -27.06 -55.46
CA ASN A 201 -18.51 -27.75 -56.70
C ASN A 201 -17.95 -29.15 -56.42
N GLU A 202 -16.97 -29.27 -55.52
CA GLU A 202 -16.43 -30.58 -55.10
C GLU A 202 -17.52 -31.53 -54.59
N ARG A 203 -18.46 -31.02 -53.79
CA ARG A 203 -19.56 -31.83 -53.24
C ARG A 203 -20.59 -32.22 -54.29
N ALA A 204 -20.87 -31.32 -55.24
CA ALA A 204 -21.77 -31.59 -56.35
C ALA A 204 -21.18 -32.65 -57.30
N ASP A 205 -19.91 -32.51 -57.65
CA ASP A 205 -19.19 -33.46 -58.50
C ASP A 205 -19.11 -34.84 -57.82
N TRP A 206 -18.74 -34.88 -56.54
CA TRP A 206 -18.72 -36.12 -55.78
C TRP A 206 -20.09 -36.80 -55.69
N LEU A 207 -21.16 -36.01 -55.51
CA LEU A 207 -22.52 -36.56 -55.49
C LEU A 207 -22.91 -37.13 -56.86
N ALA A 208 -22.56 -36.45 -57.95
CA ALA A 208 -22.79 -36.93 -59.31
C ALA A 208 -22.05 -38.25 -59.58
N GLU A 209 -20.81 -38.39 -59.10
CA GLU A 209 -20.06 -39.66 -59.16
C GLU A 209 -20.77 -40.77 -58.37
N MET A 210 -21.26 -40.48 -57.16
CA MET A 210 -21.98 -41.46 -56.35
C MET A 210 -23.35 -41.83 -56.92
N GLU A 211 -24.02 -40.89 -57.60
CA GLU A 211 -25.27 -41.15 -58.31
C GLU A 211 -25.04 -42.02 -59.56
N ALA A 212 -23.95 -41.80 -60.30
CA ALA A 212 -23.53 -42.66 -61.41
C ALA A 212 -23.23 -44.10 -60.94
N LEU A 213 -22.74 -44.27 -59.71
CA LEU A 213 -22.55 -45.57 -59.04
C LEU A 213 -23.85 -46.16 -58.43
N GLY A 214 -24.98 -45.46 -58.55
CA GLY A 214 -26.29 -45.88 -58.02
C GLY A 214 -26.44 -45.73 -56.50
N GLN A 215 -25.50 -45.07 -55.82
CA GLN A 215 -25.49 -44.87 -54.37
C GLN A 215 -26.03 -43.49 -53.93
N GLY A 216 -26.50 -42.64 -54.84
CA GLY A 216 -26.90 -41.26 -54.54
C GLY A 216 -27.91 -41.10 -53.38
N LYS A 217 -28.88 -42.01 -53.25
CA LYS A 217 -29.86 -42.00 -52.15
C LYS A 217 -29.24 -42.20 -50.76
N LYS A 218 -28.08 -42.86 -50.66
CA LYS A 218 -27.38 -43.07 -49.38
C LYS A 218 -26.68 -41.81 -48.88
N TYR A 219 -26.43 -40.86 -49.77
CA TYR A 219 -25.68 -39.64 -49.48
C TYR A 219 -26.51 -38.38 -49.66
N ALA A 220 -27.82 -38.47 -49.36
CA ALA A 220 -28.73 -37.33 -49.39
C ALA A 220 -28.28 -36.17 -48.48
N GLU A 221 -27.54 -36.46 -47.40
CA GLU A 221 -26.96 -35.47 -46.49
C GLU A 221 -25.99 -34.49 -47.17
N ILE A 222 -25.43 -34.85 -48.34
CA ILE A 222 -24.58 -33.93 -49.11
C ILE A 222 -25.38 -32.77 -49.68
N HIS A 223 -26.67 -32.97 -50.00
CA HIS A 223 -27.54 -31.86 -50.38
C HIS A 223 -27.69 -30.84 -49.24
N ASP A 224 -27.80 -31.32 -48.00
CA ASP A 224 -27.88 -30.45 -46.83
C ASP A 224 -26.57 -29.66 -46.65
N GLN A 225 -25.41 -30.32 -46.83
CA GLN A 225 -24.09 -29.67 -46.80
C GLN A 225 -23.91 -28.59 -47.87
N ILE A 226 -24.45 -28.81 -49.08
CA ILE A 226 -24.46 -27.82 -50.17
C ILE A 226 -25.38 -26.65 -49.78
N SER A 227 -26.57 -26.93 -49.24
CA SER A 227 -27.52 -25.90 -48.80
C SER A 227 -26.96 -25.02 -47.67
N GLU A 228 -26.23 -25.62 -46.72
CA GLU A 228 -25.58 -24.92 -45.61
C GLU A 228 -24.53 -23.92 -46.13
N ARG A 229 -23.69 -24.35 -47.08
CA ARG A 229 -22.66 -23.51 -47.70
C ARG A 229 -23.28 -22.39 -48.54
N LEU A 230 -24.35 -22.68 -49.29
CA LEU A 230 -25.11 -21.65 -50.01
C LEU A 230 -25.71 -20.62 -49.07
N HIS A 231 -26.25 -21.04 -47.92
CA HIS A 231 -26.74 -20.10 -46.91
C HIS A 231 -25.62 -19.24 -46.34
N ARG A 232 -24.43 -19.82 -46.12
CA ARG A 232 -23.27 -19.08 -45.64
C ARG A 232 -22.71 -18.08 -46.66
N ILE A 233 -22.75 -18.41 -47.96
CA ILE A 233 -22.43 -17.44 -49.01
C ILE A 233 -23.42 -16.27 -48.97
N ARG A 234 -24.74 -16.55 -48.89
CA ARG A 234 -25.75 -15.49 -48.84
C ARG A 234 -25.58 -14.56 -47.63
N THR A 235 -25.20 -15.08 -46.46
CA THR A 235 -24.97 -14.23 -45.27
C THR A 235 -23.72 -13.36 -45.41
N LEU A 236 -22.67 -13.86 -46.06
CA LEU A 236 -21.48 -13.06 -46.36
C LEU A 236 -21.77 -12.00 -47.42
N GLU A 237 -22.54 -12.32 -48.46
CA GLU A 237 -22.96 -11.36 -49.48
C GLU A 237 -23.83 -10.24 -48.92
N THR A 238 -24.78 -10.56 -48.03
CA THR A 238 -25.60 -9.53 -47.37
C THR A 238 -24.72 -8.67 -46.47
N LYS A 239 -23.78 -9.26 -45.72
CA LYS A 239 -22.81 -8.51 -44.91
C LYS A 239 -21.96 -7.56 -45.77
N MET A 240 -21.46 -8.02 -46.91
CA MET A 240 -20.69 -7.20 -47.85
C MET A 240 -21.54 -6.06 -48.42
N LYS A 241 -22.80 -6.33 -48.82
CA LYS A 241 -23.73 -5.29 -49.32
C LYS A 241 -24.04 -4.25 -48.25
N MET A 242 -24.28 -4.67 -47.00
CA MET A 242 -24.54 -3.78 -45.87
C MET A 242 -23.32 -2.92 -45.53
N LYS A 243 -22.11 -3.51 -45.58
CA LYS A 243 -20.84 -2.80 -45.40
C LYS A 243 -20.61 -1.77 -46.51
N ALA A 244 -20.90 -2.11 -47.77
CA ALA A 244 -20.78 -1.21 -48.91
C ALA A 244 -21.79 -0.06 -48.87
N GLN A 245 -22.99 -0.28 -48.34
CA GLN A 245 -24.02 0.76 -48.17
C GLN A 245 -23.81 1.64 -46.91
N GLY A 246 -22.75 1.40 -46.12
CA GLY A 246 -22.43 2.20 -44.93
C GLY A 246 -23.38 2.00 -43.74
N GLY A 247 -24.26 1.00 -43.80
CA GLY A 247 -25.25 0.70 -42.76
C GLY A 247 -24.65 -0.16 -41.66
N TYR A 248 -23.95 0.45 -40.71
CA TYR A 248 -23.55 -0.24 -39.49
C TYR A 248 -24.79 -0.57 -38.64
N ARG A 249 -25.10 -1.86 -38.52
CA ARG A 249 -25.83 -2.44 -37.39
C ARG A 249 -25.16 -3.74 -36.99
N PHE A 250 -24.12 -3.65 -36.16
CA PHE A 250 -23.71 -4.76 -35.32
C PHE A 250 -24.49 -4.64 -34.01
N VAL A 251 -25.36 -5.62 -33.76
CA VAL A 251 -25.76 -5.99 -32.41
C VAL A 251 -25.24 -7.42 -32.27
N ASP A 252 -24.15 -7.56 -31.52
CA ASP A 252 -23.77 -8.85 -30.94
C ASP A 252 -24.67 -9.12 -29.72
#